data_AF-A0A9D2MXN4-F1
#
_entry.id   AF-A0A9D2MXN4-F1
#
_cell.length_a   1.000
_cell.length_b   1.000
_cell.length_c   1.000
_cell.angle_alpha   90.00
_cell.angle_beta   90.00
_cell.angle_gamma   90.00
#
_symmetry.space_group_name_H-M   'P 1'
#
loop_
_entity.id
_entity.type
_entity.pdbx_description
1 polymer ?
#
loop_
_entity_poly.entity_id
_entity_poly.type
_entity_poly.pdbx_seq_one_letter_code
_entity_poly.pdbx_strand_id
1 'polypeptide(L)'
;MENKTSVACDVTEGSLPGTCASMVFPYVAMQGENPQRYNQKDALAVGTLFPGLHLPFFKETQKRMQCNNTALCELMALEFAINELGLYLDTHRNDKEALQLYTNYVTLAKEGRQRDGRPLADRK
;
A
#
# COMPACT_ATOMS: atom_id res chain seq x y z
N MET A 1 -1.49 -13.09 -46.29
CA MET A 1 -1.05 -11.71 -46.03
C MET A 1 -2.18 -11.03 -45.30
N GLU A 2 -2.18 -11.07 -43.97
CA GLU A 2 -3.21 -10.38 -43.16
C GLU A 2 -2.98 -8.86 -43.27
N ASN A 3 -3.97 -8.17 -43.82
CA ASN A 3 -3.99 -6.73 -43.97
C ASN A 3 -4.30 -6.12 -42.60
N LYS A 4 -3.26 -5.79 -41.82
CA LYS A 4 -3.41 -5.16 -40.52
C LYS A 4 -3.77 -3.69 -40.73
N THR A 5 -5.05 -3.40 -40.92
CA THR A 5 -5.60 -2.05 -40.88
C THR A 5 -5.17 -1.39 -39.58
N SER A 6 -4.26 -0.41 -39.67
CA SER A 6 -3.90 0.46 -38.55
C SER A 6 -5.10 1.35 -38.26
N VAL A 7 -5.94 0.94 -37.31
CA VAL A 7 -6.98 1.81 -36.76
C VAL A 7 -6.26 2.96 -36.05
N ALA A 8 -6.30 4.15 -36.63
CA ALA A 8 -5.81 5.35 -35.96
C ALA A 8 -6.78 5.64 -34.80
N CYS A 9 -6.26 5.62 -33.57
CA CYS A 9 -7.04 5.93 -32.38
C CYS A 9 -7.30 7.44 -32.27
N ASP A 10 -8.34 7.82 -31.54
CA ASP A 10 -8.69 9.23 -31.31
C ASP A 10 -7.61 9.93 -30.46
N VAL A 11 -7.62 11.27 -30.40
CA VAL A 11 -6.54 12.09 -29.82
C VAL A 11 -6.20 11.73 -28.36
N THR A 12 -7.15 11.16 -27.62
CA THR A 12 -6.99 10.72 -26.22
C THR A 12 -6.94 9.19 -26.04
N GLU A 13 -6.79 8.44 -27.13
CA GLU A 13 -6.78 6.98 -27.14
C GLU A 13 -5.46 6.40 -27.69
N GLY A 14 -5.04 5.27 -27.12
CA GLY A 14 -3.88 4.50 -27.54
C GLY A 14 -4.30 3.17 -28.16
N SER A 15 -3.47 2.63 -29.06
CA SER A 15 -3.73 1.34 -29.69
C SER A 15 -3.34 0.18 -28.77
N LEU A 16 -4.33 -0.66 -28.44
CA LEU A 16 -4.15 -1.99 -27.85
C LEU A 16 -4.34 -3.05 -28.95
N PRO A 17 -3.93 -4.31 -28.73
CA PRO A 17 -4.20 -5.39 -29.67
C PRO A 17 -5.70 -5.53 -29.97
N GLY A 18 -6.13 -5.05 -31.14
CA GLY A 18 -7.50 -5.18 -31.63
C GLY A 18 -8.47 -4.06 -31.23
N THR A 19 -8.10 -3.11 -30.37
CA THR A 19 -8.98 -1.99 -29.96
C THR A 19 -8.20 -0.71 -29.66
N CYS A 20 -8.89 0.44 -29.72
CA CYS A 20 -8.41 1.68 -29.11
C CYS A 20 -8.93 1.77 -27.67
N ALA A 21 -8.14 2.33 -26.76
CA ALA A 21 -8.52 2.55 -25.37
C ALA A 21 -8.01 3.88 -24.87
N SER A 22 -8.70 4.48 -23.90
CA SER A 22 -8.29 5.74 -23.29
C SER A 22 -6.84 5.70 -22.80
N MET A 23 -6.04 6.67 -23.23
CA MET A 23 -4.71 6.90 -22.69
C MET A 23 -4.87 7.43 -21.27
N VAL A 24 -4.58 6.60 -20.29
CA VAL A 24 -4.47 7.06 -18.91
C VAL A 24 -3.26 7.99 -18.85
N PHE A 25 -3.50 9.28 -18.58
CA PHE A 25 -2.44 10.22 -18.27
C PHE A 25 -2.11 10.06 -16.78
N PRO A 26 -1.00 9.39 -16.41
CA PRO A 26 -0.63 9.34 -15.00
C PRO A 26 -0.39 10.77 -14.54
N TYR A 27 -0.96 11.15 -13.40
CA TYR A 27 -0.59 12.40 -12.77
C TYR A 27 0.88 12.30 -12.34
N VAL A 28 1.77 12.99 -13.07
CA VAL A 28 3.19 13.09 -12.74
C VAL A 28 3.40 14.40 -11.99
N ALA A 29 3.70 14.32 -10.69
CA ALA A 29 4.05 15.50 -9.92
C ALA A 29 5.39 16.08 -10.41
N MET A 30 5.33 17.16 -11.17
CA MET A 30 6.51 17.89 -11.64
C MET A 30 7.21 18.58 -10.47
N GLN A 31 8.52 18.38 -10.33
CA GLN A 31 9.35 19.06 -9.33
C GLN A 31 10.22 20.11 -10.03
N GLY A 32 10.16 21.36 -9.56
CA GLY A 32 11.07 22.42 -10.01
C GLY A 32 12.50 22.21 -9.51
N GLU A 33 13.45 23.01 -10.00
CA GLU A 33 14.82 23.01 -9.47
C GLU A 33 14.84 23.41 -7.99
N ASN A 34 15.60 22.66 -7.20
CA ASN A 34 15.75 22.82 -5.76
C ASN A 34 14.40 22.98 -5.00
N PRO A 35 13.51 21.96 -5.06
CA PRO A 35 12.20 22.06 -4.45
C PRO A 35 12.32 22.09 -2.92
N GLN A 36 11.35 22.72 -2.25
CA GLN A 36 11.24 22.71 -0.80
C GLN A 36 11.23 21.26 -0.30
N ARG A 37 11.93 21.02 0.82
CA ARG A 37 12.02 19.71 1.46
C ARG A 37 11.55 19.82 2.90
N TYR A 38 10.91 18.75 3.38
CA TYR A 38 10.72 18.57 4.81
C TYR A 38 12.07 18.39 5.52
N ASN A 39 12.10 18.67 6.82
CA ASN A 39 13.20 18.19 7.65
C ASN A 39 13.15 16.65 7.73
N GLN A 40 14.22 16.00 8.20
CA GLN A 40 14.30 14.53 8.24
C GLN A 40 13.18 13.87 9.05
N LYS A 41 12.80 14.44 10.20
CA LYS A 41 11.78 13.87 11.08
C LYS A 41 10.40 13.91 10.43
N ASP A 42 10.06 15.05 9.85
CA ASP A 42 8.78 15.26 9.18
C ASP A 42 8.70 14.42 7.90
N ALA A 43 9.77 14.37 7.11
CA ALA A 43 9.84 13.55 5.90
C ALA A 43 9.59 12.06 6.20
N LEU A 44 10.15 11.55 7.30
CA LEU A 44 9.94 10.17 7.74
C LEU A 44 8.48 9.93 8.18
N ALA A 45 7.88 10.88 8.90
CA ALA A 45 6.50 10.76 9.38
C ALA A 45 5.47 10.82 8.23
N VAL A 46 5.73 11.63 7.20
CA VAL A 46 4.80 11.80 6.06
C VAL A 46 5.07 10.76 4.96
N GLY A 47 6.26 10.14 4.95
CA GLY A 47 6.67 9.16 3.94
C GLY A 47 7.13 9.78 2.62
N THR A 48 7.40 11.08 2.60
CA THR A 48 7.93 11.81 1.43
C THR A 48 8.79 12.97 1.86
N LEU A 49 9.91 13.19 1.17
CA LEU A 49 10.79 14.34 1.42
C LEU A 49 10.22 15.66 0.87
N PHE A 50 9.32 15.58 -0.11
CA PHE A 50 8.86 16.72 -0.89
C PHE A 50 7.40 17.06 -0.55
N PRO A 51 7.11 18.26 -0.01
CA PRO A 51 5.75 18.68 0.29
C PRO A 51 4.82 18.67 -0.93
N GLY A 52 5.34 18.97 -2.14
CA GLY A 52 4.56 18.90 -3.37
C GLY A 52 4.08 17.50 -3.75
N LEU A 53 4.66 16.45 -3.16
CA LEU A 53 4.25 15.05 -3.33
C LEU A 53 3.35 14.57 -2.18
N HIS A 54 3.14 15.38 -1.14
CA HIS A 54 2.20 15.11 -0.05
C HIS A 54 0.77 15.45 -0.49
N LEU A 55 0.26 14.67 -1.45
CA LEU A 55 -1.05 14.88 -2.09
C LEU A 55 -2.23 14.58 -1.13
N PRO A 56 -3.43 15.14 -1.37
CA PRO A 56 -4.62 14.89 -0.53
C PRO A 56 -4.99 13.41 -0.38
N PHE A 57 -4.69 12.57 -1.36
CA PHE A 57 -4.85 11.11 -1.26
C PHE A 57 -4.01 10.52 -0.12
N PHE A 58 -2.77 11.00 0.08
CA PHE A 58 -1.92 10.57 1.19
C PHE A 58 -2.47 11.04 2.54
N LYS A 59 -3.10 12.22 2.62
CA LYS A 59 -3.73 12.68 3.87
C LYS A 59 -4.94 11.83 4.25
N GLU A 60 -5.78 11.48 3.29
CA GLU A 60 -6.93 10.60 3.52
C GLU A 60 -6.47 9.18 3.91
N THR A 61 -5.39 8.69 3.28
CA THR A 61 -4.76 7.41 3.60
C THR A 61 -4.11 7.43 4.98
N GLN A 62 -3.32 8.47 5.30
CA GLN A 62 -2.67 8.65 6.60
C GLN A 62 -3.70 8.85 7.71
N LYS A 63 -4.82 9.53 7.45
CA LYS A 63 -5.95 9.64 8.38
C LYS A 63 -6.66 8.30 8.59
N ARG A 64 -6.78 7.48 7.57
CA ARG A 64 -7.28 6.09 7.71
C ARG A 64 -6.28 5.19 8.44
N MET A 65 -4.98 5.47 8.29
CA MET A 65 -3.90 4.81 9.03
C MET A 65 -3.61 5.46 10.39
N GLN A 66 -4.35 6.52 10.78
CA GLN A 66 -4.17 7.15 12.10
C GLN A 66 -4.72 6.21 13.17
N CYS A 67 -3.76 5.61 13.83
CA CYS A 67 -3.94 4.60 14.84
C CYS A 67 -4.31 5.19 16.19
N ASN A 68 -5.55 5.67 16.30
CA ASN A 68 -6.08 6.20 17.57
C ASN A 68 -6.18 5.13 18.66
N ASN A 69 -6.22 3.85 18.26
CA ASN A 69 -6.20 2.71 19.16
C ASN A 69 -4.93 1.90 18.91
N THR A 70 -3.94 2.05 19.79
CA THR A 70 -2.63 1.39 19.70
C THR A 70 -2.76 -0.12 19.55
N ALA A 71 -3.62 -0.77 20.33
CA ALA A 71 -3.81 -2.21 20.30
C ALA A 71 -4.41 -2.70 18.97
N LEU A 72 -5.44 -2.01 18.47
CA LEU A 72 -6.04 -2.33 17.17
C LEU A 72 -5.03 -2.15 16.03
N CYS A 73 -4.12 -1.19 16.16
CA CYS A 73 -3.11 -0.94 15.16
C CYS A 73 -1.92 -1.89 15.19
N GLU A 74 -1.51 -2.32 16.37
CA GLU A 74 -0.58 -3.44 16.49
C GLU A 74 -1.17 -4.69 15.83
N LEU A 75 -2.47 -4.95 15.99
CA LEU A 75 -3.16 -6.04 15.30
C LEU A 75 -3.18 -5.87 13.78
N MET A 76 -3.51 -4.68 13.26
CA MET A 76 -3.48 -4.43 11.81
C MET A 76 -2.06 -4.57 11.23
N ALA A 77 -1.04 -4.08 11.95
CA ALA A 77 0.36 -4.21 11.53
C ALA A 77 0.79 -5.67 11.48
N LEU A 78 0.37 -6.47 12.45
CA LEU A 78 0.60 -7.92 12.45
C LEU A 78 -0.11 -8.61 11.28
N GLU A 79 -1.35 -8.25 10.97
CA GLU A 79 -2.08 -8.82 9.83
C GLU A 79 -1.44 -8.46 8.48
N PHE A 80 -0.96 -7.22 8.33
CA PHE A 80 -0.18 -6.83 7.16
C PHE A 80 1.08 -7.69 7.02
N ALA A 81 1.88 -7.80 8.09
CA ALA A 81 3.12 -8.57 8.06
C ALA A 81 2.88 -10.07 7.78
N ILE A 82 1.80 -10.66 8.31
CA ILE A 82 1.41 -12.05 8.03
C ILE A 82 1.10 -12.24 6.54
N ASN A 83 0.31 -11.33 5.93
CA ASN A 83 -0.04 -11.42 4.52
C ASN A 83 1.19 -11.29 3.61
N GLU A 84 2.06 -10.32 3.85
CA GLU A 84 3.28 -10.12 3.06
C GLU A 84 4.25 -11.29 3.19
N LEU A 85 4.42 -11.84 4.39
CA LEU A 85 5.25 -13.04 4.60
C LEU A 85 4.64 -14.27 3.92
N GLY A 86 3.31 -14.42 3.94
CA GLY A 86 2.63 -15.49 3.20
C GLY A 86 2.90 -15.40 1.70
N LEU A 87 2.75 -14.20 1.12
CA LEU A 87 3.01 -13.94 -0.28
C LEU A 87 4.49 -14.17 -0.66
N TYR A 88 5.43 -13.77 0.22
CA TYR A 88 6.85 -14.06 0.04
C TYR A 88 7.11 -15.57 0.00
N LEU A 89 6.52 -16.33 0.93
CA LEU A 89 6.72 -17.78 1.05
C LEU A 89 6.13 -18.58 -0.13
N ASP A 90 5.14 -18.05 -0.85
CA ASP A 90 4.62 -18.68 -2.08
C ASP A 90 5.73 -18.91 -3.12
N THR A 91 6.70 -17.99 -3.18
CA THR A 91 7.86 -18.02 -4.07
C THR A 91 9.14 -18.52 -3.38
N HIS A 92 9.26 -18.36 -2.05
CA HIS A 92 10.44 -18.72 -1.25
C HIS A 92 10.14 -19.83 -0.23
N ARG A 93 9.53 -20.93 -0.68
CA ARG A 93 8.97 -22.01 0.18
C ARG A 93 9.96 -22.66 1.15
N ASN A 94 11.25 -22.64 0.83
CA ASN A 94 12.30 -23.28 1.64
C ASN A 94 13.00 -22.31 2.61
N ASP A 95 12.60 -21.03 2.62
CA ASP A 95 13.12 -20.04 3.55
C ASP A 95 12.55 -20.29 4.96
N LYS A 96 13.36 -20.99 5.77
CA LYS A 96 12.98 -21.42 7.13
C LYS A 96 12.87 -20.24 8.10
N GLU A 97 13.65 -19.18 7.88
CA GLU A 97 13.64 -18.00 8.74
C GLU A 97 12.35 -17.20 8.52
N ALA A 98 11.96 -16.99 7.26
CA ALA A 98 10.69 -16.36 6.92
C ALA A 98 9.47 -17.17 7.43
N LEU A 99 9.52 -18.50 7.33
CA LEU A 99 8.46 -19.38 7.86
C LEU A 99 8.34 -19.28 9.39
N GLN A 100 9.46 -19.18 10.09
CA GLN A 100 9.47 -19.01 11.54
C GLN A 100 8.86 -17.66 11.93
N LEU A 101 9.25 -16.57 11.25
CA LEU A 101 8.67 -15.24 11.44
C LEU A 101 7.16 -15.24 11.21
N TYR A 102 6.69 -15.84 10.12
CA TYR A 102 5.27 -15.99 9.81
C TYR A 102 4.51 -16.68 10.95
N THR A 103 5.04 -17.80 11.44
CA THR A 103 4.42 -18.57 12.52
C THR A 103 4.36 -17.77 13.84
N ASN A 104 5.43 -17.05 14.16
CA ASN A 104 5.50 -16.19 15.34
C ASN A 104 4.44 -15.07 15.27
N TYR A 105 4.31 -14.39 14.13
CA TYR A 105 3.34 -13.30 13.96
C TYR A 105 1.89 -13.81 13.96
N VAL A 106 1.61 -14.96 13.37
CA VAL A 106 0.29 -15.60 13.46
C VAL A 106 -0.08 -15.88 14.92
N THR A 107 0.87 -16.31 15.73
CA THR A 107 0.66 -16.57 17.16
C THR A 107 0.38 -15.28 17.91
N LEU A 108 1.22 -14.27 17.72
CA LEU A 108 1.07 -12.96 18.36
C LEU A 108 -0.25 -12.27 17.99
N ALA A 109 -0.69 -12.35 16.73
CA ALA A 109 -1.97 -11.83 16.29
C ALA A 109 -3.16 -12.57 16.93
N LYS A 110 -3.08 -13.89 17.13
CA LYS A 110 -4.09 -14.66 17.86
C LYS A 110 -4.18 -14.24 19.31
N GLU A 111 -3.04 -14.01 19.97
CA GLU A 111 -3.00 -13.55 21.35
C GLU A 111 -3.57 -12.14 21.49
N GLY A 112 -3.18 -11.19 20.63
CA GLY A 112 -3.71 -9.83 20.63
C GLY A 112 -5.22 -9.82 20.42
N ARG A 113 -5.75 -10.62 19.48
CA ARG A 113 -7.20 -10.74 19.28
C ARG A 113 -7.93 -11.33 20.50
N GLN A 114 -7.31 -12.21 21.26
CA GLN A 114 -7.91 -12.73 22.50
C GLN A 114 -7.89 -11.70 23.63
N ARG A 115 -6.83 -10.89 23.72
CA ARG A 115 -6.67 -9.84 24.74
C ARG A 115 -7.63 -8.66 24.47
N ASP A 116 -7.75 -8.26 23.21
CA ASP A 116 -8.50 -7.06 22.81
C ASP A 116 -9.90 -7.35 22.26
N GLY A 117 -10.17 -8.59 21.85
CA GLY A 117 -11.44 -9.05 21.28
C GLY A 117 -12.51 -9.42 22.31
N ARG A 118 -12.56 -8.77 23.48
CA ARG A 118 -13.75 -8.82 24.32
C ARG A 118 -14.85 -8.00 23.63
N PRO A 119 -16.06 -8.55 23.35
CA PRO A 119 -17.13 -7.80 22.72
C PRO A 119 -17.43 -6.52 23.52
N LEU A 120 -17.69 -5.42 22.81
CA LEU A 120 -18.08 -4.13 23.43
C LEU A 120 -19.33 -4.24 24.34
N ALA A 121 -20.08 -5.35 24.24
CA ALA A 121 -21.29 -5.62 25.02
C ALA A 121 -21.04 -5.99 26.50
N ASP A 122 -19.83 -6.40 26.88
CA ASP A 122 -19.54 -6.93 28.23
C ASP A 122 -18.69 -6.00 29.13
N ARG A 123 -18.57 -4.71 28.77
CA ARG A 123 -17.94 -3.70 29.65
C ARG A 123 -19.04 -2.89 30.34
N LYS A 124 -19.50 -3.36 31.51
CA LYS A 124 -20.22 -2.53 32.49
C LYS A 124 -19.24 -1.71 33.33
#